data_AF-A0A316G0B4-F1
#
_entry.id   AF-A0A316G0B4-F1
#
_cell.length_a   1.000
_cell.length_b   1.000
_cell.length_c   1.000
_cell.angle_alpha   90.00
_cell.angle_beta   90.00
_cell.angle_gamma   90.00
#
_symmetry.space_group_name_H-M   'P 1'
#
loop_
_entity.id
_entity.type
_entity.pdbx_description
1 polymer ?
#
loop_
_entity_poly.entity_id
_entity_poly.type
_entity_poly.pdbx_seq_one_letter_code
_entity_poly.pdbx_strand_id
1 'polypeptide(L)'
;MGRYKVHFSLKRSLLTCCLLLSFSALSASNEELYAIQKTTVGDSELFLNGMGAVKKLNATYYIAALYLPEKTTLDTDIIFLESPKRLTLRFALNRVSARSFGREMAGGLRINNESEEIQAYRNELRKFIGLFKGIYSKGDSLTFDYVPKRGVTVRHNDEVLGTIKKRGFDKVLFKAWLGEKPFSTAFKKGLVGSNEDKYAIDLLRTYVDVKG
;
A
#
# COMPACT_ATOMS: atom_id res chain seq x y z
N MET A 1 68.30 13.38 29.09
CA MET A 1 67.78 14.08 27.89
C MET A 1 67.41 13.03 26.85
N GLY A 2 66.16 12.99 26.39
CA GLY A 2 65.71 12.06 25.34
C GLY A 2 64.23 11.71 25.44
N ARG A 3 63.35 12.62 24.99
CA ARG A 3 61.90 12.39 24.91
C ARG A 3 61.59 11.59 23.64
N TYR A 4 61.03 10.39 23.75
CA TYR A 4 60.44 9.67 22.61
C TYR A 4 59.01 10.18 22.37
N LYS A 5 58.76 10.81 21.22
CA LYS A 5 57.42 11.15 20.73
C LYS A 5 56.86 9.97 19.95
N VAL A 6 55.77 9.37 20.43
CA VAL A 6 54.97 8.42 19.65
C VAL A 6 53.89 9.23 18.92
N HIS A 7 54.06 9.47 17.63
CA HIS A 7 52.99 9.99 16.77
C HIS A 7 52.24 8.81 16.15
N PHE A 8 51.18 8.35 16.83
CA PHE A 8 50.25 7.39 16.25
C PHE A 8 49.35 8.14 15.24
N SER A 9 49.56 7.90 13.94
CA SER A 9 48.77 8.52 12.88
C SER A 9 47.37 7.92 12.82
N LEU A 10 46.39 8.65 13.36
CA LEU A 10 44.95 8.31 13.37
C LEU A 10 44.28 8.31 11.97
N LYS A 11 45.04 8.43 10.86
CA LYS A 11 44.47 8.71 9.53
C LYS A 11 44.06 7.47 8.72
N ARG A 12 44.27 6.24 9.21
CA ARG A 12 43.90 5.00 8.49
C ARG A 12 42.63 4.31 8.99
N SER A 13 42.01 4.79 10.08
CA SER A 13 40.84 4.12 10.70
C SER A 13 39.48 4.65 10.24
N LEU A 14 39.41 5.78 9.51
CA LEU A 14 38.15 6.34 9.02
C LEU A 14 37.60 5.64 7.77
N LEU A 15 38.48 5.11 6.90
CA LEU A 15 38.06 4.50 5.64
C LEU A 15 37.31 3.17 5.84
N THR A 16 37.68 2.39 6.87
CA THR A 16 37.08 1.09 7.18
C THR A 16 35.67 1.21 7.79
N CYS A 17 35.38 2.32 8.49
CA CYS A 17 34.06 2.56 9.08
C CYS A 17 33.01 2.94 8.01
N CYS A 18 33.40 3.72 7.00
CA CYS A 18 32.53 4.07 5.88
C CYS A 18 32.12 2.85 5.03
N LEU A 19 33.03 1.88 4.84
CA LEU A 19 32.74 0.65 4.09
C LEU A 19 31.74 -0.27 4.82
N LEU A 20 31.82 -0.38 6.15
CA LEU A 20 30.89 -1.17 6.95
C LEU A 20 29.48 -0.56 7.02
N LEU A 21 29.38 0.77 7.16
CA LEU A 21 28.08 1.47 7.16
C LEU A 21 27.35 1.34 5.82
N SER A 22 28.09 1.35 4.72
CA SER A 22 27.53 1.23 3.36
C SER A 22 26.96 -0.18 3.10
N PHE A 23 27.59 -1.21 3.66
CA PHE A 23 27.14 -2.60 3.52
C PHE A 23 25.86 -2.88 4.32
N SER A 24 25.75 -2.36 5.53
CA SER A 24 24.54 -2.51 6.37
C SER A 24 23.31 -1.83 5.76
N ALA A 25 23.47 -0.64 5.17
CA ALA A 25 22.36 0.08 4.54
C ALA A 25 21.79 -0.67 3.31
N LEU A 26 22.65 -1.27 2.49
CA LEU A 26 22.22 -2.05 1.32
C LEU A 26 21.48 -3.35 1.72
N SER A 27 21.94 -4.03 2.78
CA SER A 27 21.27 -5.22 3.31
C SER A 27 19.86 -4.89 3.81
N ALA A 28 19.71 -3.81 4.58
CA ALA A 28 18.40 -3.37 5.08
C ALA A 28 17.42 -3.04 3.95
N SER A 29 17.87 -2.34 2.90
CA SER A 29 17.00 -2.05 1.75
C SER A 29 16.51 -3.32 1.03
N ASN A 30 17.37 -4.34 0.92
CA ASN A 30 16.98 -5.60 0.29
C ASN A 30 15.97 -6.37 1.15
N GLU A 31 16.17 -6.41 2.47
CA GLU A 31 15.22 -7.02 3.41
C GLU A 31 13.84 -6.36 3.34
N GLU A 32 13.78 -5.03 3.26
CA GLU A 32 12.51 -4.32 3.12
C GLU A 32 11.81 -4.61 1.78
N LEU A 33 12.59 -4.73 0.69
CA LEU A 33 12.07 -5.12 -0.62
C LEU A 33 11.55 -6.57 -0.65
N TYR A 34 12.16 -7.48 0.11
CA TYR A 34 11.66 -8.85 0.29
C TYR A 34 10.41 -8.88 1.18
N ALA A 35 10.39 -8.08 2.25
CA ALA A 35 9.28 -8.05 3.21
C ALA A 35 7.95 -7.61 2.58
N ILE A 36 7.99 -6.83 1.50
CA ILE A 36 6.80 -6.40 0.75
C ILE A 36 6.36 -7.38 -0.33
N GLN A 37 7.10 -8.47 -0.60
CA GLN A 37 6.69 -9.45 -1.62
C GLN A 37 5.57 -10.36 -1.13
N LYS A 38 5.42 -10.51 0.18
CA LYS A 38 4.42 -11.39 0.77
C LYS A 38 3.92 -10.87 2.11
N THR A 39 2.76 -11.33 2.52
CA THR A 39 2.14 -10.97 3.79
C THR A 39 1.18 -12.05 4.25
N THR A 40 0.73 -11.99 5.49
CA THR A 40 -0.22 -12.95 6.06
C THR A 40 -1.50 -12.23 6.47
N VAL A 41 -2.64 -12.77 6.07
CA VAL A 41 -3.97 -12.24 6.41
C VAL A 41 -4.87 -13.38 6.88
N GLY A 42 -5.22 -13.36 8.16
CA GLY A 42 -5.81 -14.54 8.79
C GLY A 42 -4.78 -15.67 8.76
N ASP A 43 -5.17 -16.83 8.24
CA ASP A 43 -4.31 -18.02 8.13
C ASP A 43 -3.76 -18.20 6.70
N SER A 44 -3.90 -17.19 5.83
CA SER A 44 -3.49 -17.26 4.43
C SER A 44 -2.24 -16.41 4.17
N GLU A 45 -1.25 -17.01 3.51
CA GLU A 45 -0.14 -16.28 2.90
C GLU A 45 -0.61 -15.68 1.57
N LEU A 46 -0.30 -14.40 1.37
CA LEU A 46 -0.65 -13.65 0.16
C LEU A 46 0.63 -13.07 -0.44
N PHE A 47 0.69 -13.05 -1.77
CA PHE A 47 1.81 -12.54 -2.55
C PHE A 47 1.45 -11.23 -3.21
N LEU A 48 2.45 -10.35 -3.35
CA LEU A 48 2.31 -9.09 -4.07
C LEU A 48 1.94 -9.38 -5.53
N ASN A 49 0.70 -9.03 -5.90
CA ASN A 49 0.21 -9.11 -7.27
C ASN A 49 0.76 -7.98 -8.12
N GLY A 50 0.65 -6.74 -7.61
CA GLY A 50 1.06 -5.55 -8.33
C GLY A 50 0.93 -4.28 -7.50
N MET A 51 1.47 -3.19 -8.03
CA MET A 51 1.47 -1.87 -7.40
C MET A 51 1.03 -0.78 -8.38
N GLY A 52 0.22 0.16 -7.92
CA GLY A 52 -0.23 1.29 -8.72
C GLY A 52 -0.17 2.60 -7.94
N ALA A 53 0.28 3.68 -8.59
CA ALA A 53 0.28 5.01 -7.99
C ALA A 53 -0.91 5.86 -8.46
N VAL A 54 -1.61 6.49 -7.51
CA VAL A 54 -2.55 7.57 -7.80
C VAL A 54 -1.79 8.89 -7.72
N LYS A 55 -1.89 9.73 -8.75
CA LYS A 55 -1.25 11.05 -8.80
C LYS A 55 -2.28 12.17 -8.73
N LYS A 56 -1.89 13.30 -8.14
CA LYS A 56 -2.64 14.56 -8.14
C LYS A 56 -1.70 15.72 -8.42
N LEU A 57 -2.05 16.58 -9.38
CA LEU A 57 -1.23 17.74 -9.76
C LEU A 57 0.25 17.36 -9.95
N ASN A 58 0.51 16.23 -10.63
CA ASN A 58 1.83 15.63 -10.86
C ASN A 58 2.58 15.08 -9.64
N ALA A 59 2.06 15.20 -8.43
CA ALA A 59 2.60 14.56 -7.24
C ALA A 59 1.95 13.18 -6.99
N THR A 60 2.73 12.21 -6.50
CA THR A 60 2.18 10.92 -6.05
C THR A 60 1.34 11.16 -4.80
N TYR A 61 0.06 10.79 -4.86
CA TYR A 61 -0.87 10.91 -3.75
C TYR A 61 -0.71 9.72 -2.79
N TYR A 62 -0.87 8.51 -3.31
CA TYR A 62 -0.55 7.27 -2.62
C TYR A 62 -0.12 6.20 -3.63
N ILE A 63 0.58 5.18 -3.11
CA ILE A 63 0.90 3.95 -3.83
C ILE A 63 0.07 2.83 -3.21
N ALA A 64 -0.68 2.13 -4.05
CA ALA A 64 -1.43 0.94 -3.68
C ALA A 64 -0.62 -0.32 -3.97
N ALA A 65 -0.59 -1.26 -3.04
CA ALA A 65 -0.03 -2.60 -3.21
C ALA A 65 -1.14 -3.64 -2.96
N LEU A 66 -1.39 -4.49 -3.96
CA LEU A 66 -2.41 -5.54 -3.92
C LEU A 66 -1.76 -6.89 -3.67
N TYR A 67 -2.30 -7.64 -2.71
CA TYR A 67 -1.83 -8.96 -2.32
C TYR A 67 -2.94 -9.99 -2.45
N LEU A 68 -2.63 -11.11 -3.09
CA LEU A 68 -3.54 -12.19 -3.45
C LEU A 68 -2.89 -13.55 -3.14
N PRO A 69 -3.67 -14.62 -2.90
CA PRO A 69 -3.09 -15.96 -2.73
C PRO A 69 -2.48 -16.48 -4.04
N GLU A 70 -3.07 -16.11 -5.18
CA GLU A 70 -2.56 -16.42 -6.52
C GLU A 70 -2.54 -15.14 -7.35
N LYS A 71 -1.48 -14.95 -8.14
CA LYS A 71 -1.34 -13.76 -8.99
C LYS A 71 -2.26 -13.86 -10.20
N THR A 72 -2.85 -12.73 -10.59
CA THR A 72 -3.66 -12.62 -11.81
C THR A 72 -3.59 -11.20 -12.36
N THR A 73 -3.72 -11.11 -13.68
CA THR A 73 -3.77 -9.85 -14.43
C THR A 73 -5.19 -9.41 -14.76
N LEU A 74 -6.20 -10.21 -14.39
CA LEU A 74 -7.60 -9.94 -14.65
C LEU A 74 -8.24 -9.25 -13.45
N ASP A 75 -8.80 -8.07 -13.67
CA ASP A 75 -9.48 -7.28 -12.65
C ASP A 75 -10.76 -7.96 -12.14
N THR A 76 -11.50 -8.63 -13.02
CA THR A 76 -12.70 -9.41 -12.67
C THR A 76 -12.38 -10.51 -11.66
N ASP A 77 -11.30 -11.27 -11.87
CA ASP A 77 -10.89 -12.35 -10.97
C ASP A 77 -10.62 -11.80 -9.58
N ILE A 78 -9.93 -10.66 -9.48
CA ILE A 78 -9.61 -10.00 -8.22
C ILE A 78 -10.86 -9.51 -7.50
N ILE A 79 -11.76 -8.83 -8.22
CA ILE A 79 -13.00 -8.27 -7.66
C ILE A 79 -13.86 -9.40 -7.09
N PHE A 80 -14.03 -10.49 -7.83
CA PHE A 80 -14.93 -11.58 -7.45
C PHE A 80 -14.27 -12.70 -6.63
N LEU A 81 -12.96 -12.60 -6.36
CA LEU A 81 -12.20 -13.57 -5.58
C LEU A 81 -12.81 -13.79 -4.18
N GLU A 82 -13.23 -15.02 -3.89
CA GLU A 82 -13.82 -15.41 -2.60
C GLU A 82 -12.79 -15.99 -1.60
N SER A 83 -11.55 -15.51 -1.67
CA SER A 83 -10.45 -15.84 -0.75
C SER A 83 -9.86 -14.57 -0.12
N PRO A 84 -9.02 -14.68 0.93
CA PRO A 84 -8.41 -13.52 1.55
C PRO A 84 -7.62 -12.68 0.55
N LYS A 85 -7.78 -11.35 0.62
CA LYS A 85 -7.05 -10.39 -0.21
C LYS A 85 -6.76 -9.13 0.60
N ARG A 86 -5.61 -8.50 0.34
CA ARG A 86 -5.20 -7.26 1.00
C ARG A 86 -4.89 -6.18 -0.02
N LEU A 87 -5.41 -4.98 0.20
CA LEU A 87 -4.95 -3.78 -0.46
C LEU A 87 -4.32 -2.87 0.59
N THR A 88 -3.09 -2.43 0.38
CA THR A 88 -2.44 -1.43 1.24
C THR A 88 -2.17 -0.17 0.44
N LEU A 89 -2.64 0.98 0.93
CA LEU A 89 -2.34 2.28 0.38
C LEU A 89 -1.29 2.93 1.27
N ARG A 90 -0.18 3.40 0.70
CA ARG A 90 0.83 4.19 1.41
C ARG A 90 0.84 5.62 0.88
N PHE A 91 0.60 6.59 1.75
CA PHE A 91 0.55 8.01 1.37
C PHE A 91 1.94 8.57 1.10
N ALA A 92 2.08 9.29 -0.01
CA ALA A 92 3.34 9.91 -0.41
C ALA A 92 3.36 11.44 -0.19
N LEU A 93 2.21 12.05 0.11
CA LEU A 93 2.11 13.47 0.48
C LEU A 93 2.23 13.66 2.00
N ASN A 94 2.88 14.75 2.41
CA ASN A 94 3.06 15.10 3.82
C ASN A 94 1.75 15.35 4.59
N ARG A 95 0.67 15.69 3.88
CA ARG A 95 -0.60 16.03 4.51
C ARG A 95 -1.77 15.64 3.63
N VAL A 96 -2.51 14.63 4.04
CA VAL A 96 -3.73 14.16 3.40
C VAL A 96 -4.86 14.19 4.41
N SER A 97 -5.88 15.02 4.22
CA SER A 97 -7.03 14.99 5.11
C SER A 97 -7.86 13.72 4.89
N ALA A 98 -8.24 13.05 5.98
CA ALA A 98 -9.12 11.90 5.92
C ALA A 98 -10.46 12.22 5.25
N ARG A 99 -10.95 13.46 5.41
CA ARG A 99 -12.14 13.97 4.70
C ARG A 99 -11.97 13.98 3.19
N SER A 100 -10.83 14.46 2.67
CA SER A 100 -10.57 14.46 1.22
C SER A 100 -10.45 13.05 0.70
N PHE A 101 -9.71 12.19 1.40
CA PHE A 101 -9.58 10.78 1.04
C PHE A 101 -10.95 10.07 1.02
N GLY A 102 -11.76 10.24 2.07
CA GLY A 102 -13.11 9.67 2.14
C GLY A 102 -14.03 10.16 1.03
N ARG A 103 -13.96 11.44 0.63
CA ARG A 103 -14.73 11.97 -0.50
C ARG A 103 -14.33 11.31 -1.83
N GLU A 104 -13.03 11.10 -2.05
CA GLU A 104 -12.54 10.41 -3.26
C GLU A 104 -12.96 8.94 -3.29
N MET A 105 -12.85 8.25 -2.15
CA MET A 105 -13.35 6.89 -2.02
C MET A 105 -14.85 6.80 -2.31
N ALA A 106 -15.66 7.70 -1.73
CA ALA A 106 -17.09 7.75 -2.01
C ALA A 106 -17.41 8.02 -3.49
N GLY A 107 -16.60 8.86 -4.14
CA GLY A 107 -16.68 9.10 -5.59
C GLY A 107 -16.38 7.85 -6.41
N GLY A 108 -15.26 7.18 -6.14
CA GLY A 108 -14.85 5.95 -6.82
C GLY A 108 -15.86 4.82 -6.63
N LEU A 109 -16.40 4.67 -5.42
CA LEU A 109 -17.48 3.73 -5.11
C LEU A 109 -18.72 4.01 -5.96
N ARG A 110 -19.22 5.25 -5.96
CA ARG A 110 -20.43 5.63 -6.71
C ARG A 110 -20.28 5.46 -8.22
N ILE A 111 -19.09 5.73 -8.76
CA ILE A 111 -18.87 5.72 -10.21
C ILE A 111 -18.70 4.31 -10.77
N ASN A 112 -18.20 3.37 -9.97
CA ASN A 112 -17.87 2.00 -10.39
C ASN A 112 -18.84 0.93 -9.91
N ASN A 113 -19.96 1.32 -9.30
CA ASN A 113 -21.00 0.41 -8.84
C ASN A 113 -22.37 0.89 -9.31
N GLU A 114 -23.27 -0.06 -9.55
CA GLU A 114 -24.65 0.27 -9.93
C GLU A 114 -25.38 0.97 -8.77
N SER A 115 -26.39 1.77 -9.12
CA SER A 115 -27.14 2.54 -8.13
C SER A 115 -27.83 1.63 -7.09
N GLU A 116 -28.31 0.47 -7.53
CA GLU A 116 -28.93 -0.57 -6.73
C GLU A 116 -27.91 -1.19 -5.75
N GLU A 117 -26.66 -1.41 -6.18
CA GLU A 117 -25.59 -1.87 -5.30
C GLU A 117 -25.29 -0.80 -4.23
N ILE A 118 -25.10 0.46 -4.63
CA ILE A 118 -24.88 1.55 -3.67
C ILE A 118 -26.03 1.67 -2.66
N GLN A 119 -27.27 1.47 -3.12
CA GLN A 119 -28.46 1.49 -2.28
C GLN A 119 -28.49 0.29 -1.31
N ALA A 120 -28.16 -0.91 -1.78
CA ALA A 120 -28.16 -2.14 -0.99
C ALA A 120 -27.07 -2.16 0.12
N TYR A 121 -25.95 -1.48 -0.12
CA TYR A 121 -24.82 -1.37 0.82
C TYR A 121 -24.72 0.01 1.49
N ARG A 122 -25.75 0.85 1.43
CA ARG A 122 -25.72 2.25 1.88
C ARG A 122 -25.21 2.41 3.32
N ASN A 123 -25.64 1.54 4.23
CA ASN A 123 -25.28 1.62 5.64
C ASN A 123 -23.81 1.22 5.87
N GLU A 124 -23.36 0.18 5.17
CA GLU A 124 -21.99 -0.30 5.17
C GLU A 124 -21.04 0.74 4.58
N LEU A 125 -21.40 1.36 3.46
CA LEU A 125 -20.64 2.45 2.84
C LEU A 125 -20.54 3.67 3.76
N ARG A 126 -21.65 4.06 4.42
CA ARG A 126 -21.61 5.14 5.41
C ARG A 126 -20.67 4.81 6.57
N LYS A 127 -20.76 3.59 7.12
CA LYS A 127 -19.87 3.13 8.19
C LYS A 127 -18.41 3.14 7.73
N PHE A 128 -18.13 2.60 6.54
CA PHE A 128 -16.81 2.53 5.94
C PHE A 128 -16.17 3.92 5.76
N ILE A 129 -16.88 4.86 5.14
CA ILE A 129 -16.37 6.24 4.96
C ILE A 129 -16.16 6.92 6.32
N GLY A 130 -17.01 6.63 7.31
CA GLY A 130 -16.89 7.15 8.66
C GLY A 130 -15.70 6.60 9.48
N LEU A 131 -15.00 5.57 8.99
CA LEU A 131 -13.79 5.06 9.65
C LEU A 131 -12.61 6.04 9.51
N PHE A 132 -12.55 6.81 8.43
CA PHE A 132 -11.43 7.69 8.14
C PHE A 132 -11.49 8.97 8.99
N LYS A 133 -10.45 9.24 9.78
CA LYS A 133 -10.38 10.38 10.68
C LYS A 133 -9.01 11.04 10.66
N GLY A 134 -8.98 12.33 11.00
CA GLY A 134 -7.73 13.09 11.14
C GLY A 134 -7.03 13.40 9.81
N ILE A 135 -5.71 13.31 9.86
CA ILE A 135 -4.79 13.65 8.78
C ILE A 135 -3.79 12.51 8.67
N TYR A 136 -3.56 12.05 7.45
CA TYR A 136 -2.52 11.09 7.12
C TYR A 136 -1.28 11.84 6.63
N SER A 137 -0.13 11.43 7.14
CA SER A 137 1.18 11.95 6.78
C SER A 137 1.82 11.09 5.68
N LYS A 138 2.93 11.58 5.13
CA LYS A 138 3.77 10.76 4.26
C LYS A 138 4.25 9.55 5.07
N GLY A 139 4.17 8.36 4.47
CA GLY A 139 4.55 7.11 5.13
C GLY A 139 3.39 6.36 5.77
N ASP A 140 2.34 7.05 6.20
CA ASP A 140 1.15 6.41 6.76
C ASP A 140 0.51 5.45 5.74
N SER A 141 -0.05 4.37 6.26
CA SER A 141 -0.75 3.38 5.45
C SER A 141 -2.19 3.18 5.85
N LEU A 142 -3.07 2.97 4.87
CA LEU A 142 -4.39 2.39 5.06
C LEU A 142 -4.43 0.99 4.46
N THR A 143 -4.75 0.00 5.27
CA THR A 143 -4.81 -1.41 4.86
C THR A 143 -6.26 -1.91 4.88
N PHE A 144 -6.67 -2.58 3.81
CA PHE A 144 -7.99 -3.16 3.60
C PHE A 144 -7.85 -4.67 3.46
N ASP A 145 -8.20 -5.41 4.51
CA ASP A 145 -8.14 -6.86 4.54
C ASP A 145 -9.53 -7.44 4.36
N TYR A 146 -9.76 -8.14 3.25
CA TYR A 146 -10.90 -9.02 3.14
C TYR A 146 -10.54 -10.42 3.62
N VAL A 147 -11.36 -10.97 4.50
CA VAL A 147 -11.33 -12.39 4.88
C VAL A 147 -12.76 -12.94 4.79
N PRO A 148 -12.99 -14.06 4.09
CA PRO A 148 -14.31 -14.68 4.01
C PRO A 148 -14.94 -14.87 5.39
N LYS A 149 -16.26 -14.65 5.49
CA LYS A 149 -17.05 -14.66 6.75
C LYS A 149 -16.69 -13.58 7.78
N ARG A 150 -15.48 -13.03 7.77
CA ARG A 150 -15.06 -11.91 8.64
C ARG A 150 -15.40 -10.54 8.05
N GLY A 151 -15.37 -10.40 6.72
CA GLY A 151 -15.63 -9.15 6.01
C GLY A 151 -14.37 -8.33 5.77
N VAL A 152 -14.53 -7.02 5.55
CA VAL A 152 -13.41 -6.10 5.28
C VAL A 152 -13.00 -5.39 6.55
N THR A 153 -11.75 -5.56 6.98
CA THR A 153 -11.15 -4.83 8.11
C THR A 153 -10.25 -3.72 7.57
N VAL A 154 -10.43 -2.51 8.09
CA VAL A 154 -9.64 -1.34 7.73
C VAL A 154 -8.69 -1.02 8.88
N ARG A 155 -7.41 -0.80 8.56
CA ARG A 155 -6.39 -0.32 9.50
C ARG A 155 -5.77 0.97 9.03
N HIS A 156 -5.39 1.84 9.96
CA HIS A 156 -4.44 2.93 9.74
C HIS A 156 -3.16 2.54 10.48
N ASN A 157 -2.08 2.35 9.72
CA ASN A 157 -0.88 1.69 10.19
C ASN A 157 -1.26 0.34 10.83
N ASP A 158 -0.93 0.11 12.09
CA ASP A 158 -1.27 -1.13 12.79
C ASP A 158 -2.59 -1.06 13.57
N GLU A 159 -3.23 0.12 13.65
CA GLU A 159 -4.46 0.33 14.40
C GLU A 159 -5.71 -0.04 13.58
N VAL A 160 -6.56 -0.90 14.15
CA VAL A 160 -7.85 -1.27 13.54
C VAL A 160 -8.85 -0.13 13.68
N LEU A 161 -9.23 0.47 12.56
CA LEU A 161 -10.29 1.49 12.52
C LEU A 161 -11.69 0.85 12.60
N GLY A 162 -11.85 -0.33 12.00
CA GLY A 162 -13.09 -1.10 12.10
C GLY A 162 -13.26 -2.18 11.03
N THR A 163 -14.32 -2.97 11.19
CA THR A 163 -14.68 -4.05 10.26
C THR A 163 -16.10 -3.87 9.72
N ILE A 164 -16.24 -4.05 8.40
CA ILE A 164 -17.52 -4.08 7.68
C ILE A 164 -17.88 -5.53 7.40
N LYS A 165 -18.89 -6.04 8.11
CA LYS A 165 -19.37 -7.42 8.03
C LYS A 165 -20.63 -7.50 7.18
N LYS A 166 -20.46 -7.58 5.86
CA LYS A 166 -21.55 -7.79 4.91
C LYS A 166 -21.04 -8.58 3.72
N ARG A 167 -21.68 -9.71 3.41
CA ARG A 167 -21.32 -10.54 2.25
C ARG A 167 -21.41 -9.70 0.98
N GLY A 168 -20.37 -9.75 0.13
CA GLY A 168 -20.30 -9.02 -1.14
C GLY A 168 -19.85 -7.56 -1.02
N PHE A 169 -19.67 -7.02 0.19
CA PHE A 169 -19.18 -5.65 0.36
C PHE A 169 -17.75 -5.47 -0.18
N ASP A 170 -16.92 -6.51 -0.11
CA ASP A 170 -15.58 -6.53 -0.70
C ASP A 170 -15.62 -6.31 -2.22
N LYS A 171 -16.58 -6.92 -2.93
CA LYS A 171 -16.77 -6.75 -4.38
C LYS A 171 -17.08 -5.29 -4.70
N VAL A 172 -18.02 -4.69 -3.97
CA VAL A 172 -18.40 -3.27 -4.09
C VAL A 172 -17.21 -2.34 -3.81
N LEU A 173 -16.43 -2.67 -2.79
CA LEU A 173 -15.27 -1.89 -2.40
C LEU A 173 -14.14 -1.97 -3.44
N PHE A 174 -13.78 -3.18 -3.90
CA PHE A 174 -12.68 -3.38 -4.84
C PHE A 174 -12.96 -2.79 -6.23
N LYS A 175 -14.24 -2.74 -6.64
CA LYS A 175 -14.69 -1.97 -7.82
C LYS A 175 -14.27 -0.49 -7.77
N ALA A 176 -14.11 0.13 -6.60
CA ALA A 176 -13.64 1.53 -6.52
C ALA A 176 -12.23 1.74 -7.10
N TRP A 177 -11.38 0.71 -7.10
CA TRP A 177 -10.02 0.76 -7.67
C TRP A 177 -9.91 0.03 -9.00
N LEU A 178 -10.62 -1.09 -9.15
CA LEU A 178 -10.51 -2.01 -10.27
C LEU A 178 -11.73 -2.01 -11.20
N GLY A 179 -12.72 -1.16 -10.97
CA GLY A 179 -13.88 -1.00 -11.86
C GLY A 179 -13.51 -0.31 -13.18
N GLU A 180 -14.52 -0.12 -14.04
CA GLU A 180 -14.36 0.42 -15.40
C GLU A 180 -13.77 1.83 -15.45
N LYS A 181 -13.95 2.62 -14.40
CA LYS A 181 -13.47 4.00 -14.27
C LYS A 181 -12.43 4.10 -13.15
N PRO A 182 -11.21 3.57 -13.35
CA PRO A 182 -10.14 3.62 -12.36
C PRO A 182 -9.56 5.04 -12.24
N PHE A 183 -8.74 5.28 -11.21
CA PHE A 183 -8.02 6.56 -11.04
C PHE A 183 -7.15 6.92 -12.25
N SER A 184 -6.54 5.92 -12.88
CA SER A 184 -5.90 6.02 -14.20
C SER A 184 -5.69 4.63 -14.79
N THR A 185 -5.50 4.54 -16.11
CA THR A 185 -5.13 3.28 -16.78
C THR A 185 -3.82 2.72 -16.25
N ALA A 186 -2.83 3.58 -16.00
CA ALA A 186 -1.53 3.15 -15.44
C ALA A 186 -1.68 2.60 -14.02
N PHE A 187 -2.51 3.22 -13.18
CA PHE A 187 -2.81 2.73 -11.83
C PHE A 187 -3.40 1.32 -11.87
N LYS A 188 -4.44 1.10 -12.68
CA LYS A 188 -5.10 -0.22 -12.79
C LYS A 188 -4.12 -1.27 -13.33
N LYS A 189 -3.41 -0.98 -14.43
CA LYS A 189 -2.39 -1.87 -15.01
C LYS A 189 -1.32 -2.25 -13.99
N GLY A 190 -0.84 -1.28 -13.22
CA GLY A 190 0.11 -1.51 -12.16
C GLY A 190 -0.41 -2.46 -11.08
N LEU A 191 -1.64 -2.23 -10.61
CA LEU A 191 -2.23 -3.00 -9.52
C LEU A 191 -2.51 -4.46 -9.90
N VAL A 192 -2.92 -4.71 -11.15
CA VAL A 192 -3.10 -6.07 -11.68
C VAL A 192 -1.78 -6.72 -12.14
N GLY A 193 -0.64 -6.02 -12.07
CA GLY A 193 0.66 -6.58 -12.45
C GLY A 193 0.91 -6.66 -13.96
N SER A 194 0.26 -5.81 -14.75
CA SER A 194 0.36 -5.75 -16.23
C SER A 194 1.10 -4.52 -16.74
N ASN A 195 2.04 -3.98 -15.97
CA ASN A 195 2.87 -2.82 -16.31
C ASN A 195 4.31 -3.25 -16.67
N GLU A 196 5.09 -2.34 -17.23
CA GLU A 196 6.52 -2.57 -17.49
C GLU A 196 7.32 -2.73 -16.19
N ASP A 197 8.33 -3.60 -16.19
CA ASP A 197 9.18 -3.89 -15.03
C ASP A 197 9.78 -2.63 -14.40
N LYS A 198 10.22 -1.68 -15.24
CA LYS A 198 10.79 -0.41 -14.77
C LYS A 198 9.79 0.36 -13.90
N TYR A 199 8.52 0.43 -14.31
CA TYR A 199 7.47 1.09 -13.53
C TYR A 199 7.23 0.36 -12.20
N ALA A 200 7.20 -0.98 -12.21
CA ALA A 200 7.05 -1.75 -10.98
C ALA A 200 8.21 -1.50 -10.01
N ILE A 201 9.45 -1.55 -10.50
CA ILE A 201 10.67 -1.33 -9.71
C ILE A 201 10.68 0.08 -9.11
N ASP A 202 10.33 1.11 -9.89
CA ASP A 202 10.30 2.49 -9.43
C ASP A 202 9.24 2.69 -8.33
N LEU A 203 8.06 2.08 -8.47
CA LEU A 203 7.04 2.09 -7.42
C LEU A 203 7.47 1.34 -6.17
N LEU A 204 8.13 0.19 -6.33
CA LEU A 204 8.62 -0.62 -5.22
C LEU A 204 9.62 0.17 -4.37
N ARG A 205 10.60 0.81 -5.02
CA ARG A 205 11.57 1.71 -4.38
C ARG A 205 10.88 2.85 -3.67
N THR A 206 10.01 3.58 -4.37
CA THR A 206 9.27 4.70 -3.78
C THR A 206 8.43 4.25 -2.57
N TYR A 207 7.83 3.06 -2.61
CA TYR A 207 7.02 2.54 -1.52
C TYR A 207 7.85 2.23 -0.26
N VAL A 208 9.07 1.72 -0.43
CA VAL A 208 10.03 1.49 0.65
C VAL A 208 10.58 2.82 1.17
N ASP A 209 11.02 3.72 0.29
CA ASP A 209 11.58 5.02 0.66
C ASP A 209 10.58 5.93 1.38
N VAL A 210 9.29 5.75 1.15
CA VAL A 210 8.24 6.51 1.84
C VAL A 210 7.98 5.97 3.26
N LYS A 211 8.38 4.72 3.55
CA LYS A 211 8.21 4.08 4.86
C LYS A 211 9.31 4.49 5.85
N GLY A 212 10.53 4.75 5.37
CA GLY A 212 11.69 5.21 6.15
C GLY A 212 11.84 6.73 6.18
#